data_AF-W4QW87-F1
#
_entry.id   AF-W4QW87-F1
#
_cell.length_a   1.000
_cell.length_b   1.000
_cell.length_c   1.000
_cell.angle_alpha   90.00
_cell.angle_beta   90.00
_cell.angle_gamma   90.00
#
_symmetry.space_group_name_H-M   'P 1'
#
loop_
_entity.id
_entity.type
_entity.pdbx_description
1 polymer ?
#
loop_
_entity_poly.entity_id
_entity_poly.type
_entity_poly.pdbx_seq_one_letter_code
_entity_poly.pdbx_strand_id
1 'polypeptide(L)'
;MWTKKDLLAGLILFLTIFISLVDGTAVEAHSEIKEISPGMNEILDHSPERISVLFAEPVEVYSESIRLTNSIGSNVRIGKAVIDPTDKRLVTLPVETLLSDGRYTLEIFAIAMDGHEIKERFQFEIKKEQISELDYWRNLTLVQSAPADGEIVPTSPNKIELWFSDEIELEVFAIYDDNQSLAPIGETYVNPADASHYIIELDKKLSKGTYEINWYVRKDNKSKNGIFYLRSG
;
A
#
# COMPACT_ATOMS: atom_id res chain seq x y z
N MET A 1 -20.75 55.44 -44.30
CA MET A 1 -20.08 56.23 -43.25
C MET A 1 -21.07 56.46 -42.12
N TRP A 2 -20.95 55.75 -41.01
CA TRP A 2 -21.79 56.00 -39.82
C TRP A 2 -21.32 57.28 -39.11
N THR A 3 -22.26 58.07 -38.59
CA THR A 3 -21.92 59.32 -37.91
C THR A 3 -21.51 59.06 -36.47
N LYS A 4 -20.74 59.96 -35.86
CA LYS A 4 -20.25 59.82 -34.47
C LYS A 4 -21.39 59.65 -33.45
N LYS A 5 -22.61 60.11 -33.76
CA LYS A 5 -23.80 59.95 -32.90
C LYS A 5 -24.38 58.52 -32.97
N ASP A 6 -24.31 57.88 -34.12
CA ASP A 6 -24.76 56.49 -34.34
C ASP A 6 -23.82 55.49 -33.64
N LEU A 7 -22.51 55.80 -33.63
CA LEU A 7 -21.50 55.06 -32.86
C LEU A 7 -21.69 55.21 -31.35
N LEU A 8 -22.05 56.41 -30.86
CA LEU A 8 -22.28 56.65 -29.43
C LEU A 8 -23.56 55.97 -28.92
N ALA A 9 -24.63 56.00 -29.72
CA ALA A 9 -25.90 55.35 -29.38
C ALA A 9 -25.77 53.82 -29.40
N GLY A 10 -25.03 53.26 -30.36
CA GLY A 10 -24.71 51.83 -30.39
C GLY A 10 -23.85 51.39 -29.20
N LEU A 11 -22.89 52.21 -28.78
CA LEU A 11 -22.04 51.93 -27.61
C LEU A 11 -22.86 51.95 -26.31
N ILE A 12 -23.77 52.91 -26.14
CA ILE A 12 -24.63 53.00 -24.96
C ILE A 12 -25.59 51.81 -24.89
N LEU A 13 -26.20 51.40 -26.00
CA LEU A 13 -27.10 50.25 -26.06
C LEU A 13 -26.35 48.93 -25.80
N PHE A 14 -25.12 48.80 -26.29
CA PHE A 14 -24.28 47.62 -26.05
C PHE A 14 -23.86 47.54 -24.58
N LEU A 15 -23.59 48.68 -23.93
CA LEU A 15 -23.19 48.73 -22.52
C LEU A 15 -24.33 48.39 -21.57
N THR A 16 -25.58 48.79 -21.86
CA THR A 16 -26.76 48.41 -21.04
C THR A 16 -27.11 46.94 -21.19
N ILE A 17 -26.94 46.35 -22.37
CA ILE A 17 -27.13 44.91 -22.59
C ILE A 17 -26.06 44.11 -21.82
N PHE A 18 -24.81 44.60 -21.77
CA PHE A 18 -23.72 43.92 -21.07
C PHE A 18 -23.86 43.95 -19.54
N ILE A 19 -24.44 45.01 -18.98
CA ILE A 19 -24.65 45.15 -17.52
C ILE A 19 -25.80 44.28 -16.99
N SER A 20 -26.75 43.89 -17.86
CA SER A 20 -27.92 43.09 -17.44
C SER A 20 -27.66 41.57 -17.38
N LEU A 21 -26.42 41.12 -17.64
CA LEU A 21 -26.04 39.71 -17.60
C LEU A 21 -25.32 39.28 -16.31
N VAL A 22 -25.24 40.16 -15.30
CA VAL A 22 -24.60 39.85 -14.01
C VAL A 22 -25.65 39.75 -12.92
N ASP A 23 -26.50 38.72 -13.00
CA ASP A 23 -27.20 38.18 -11.83
C ASP A 23 -26.93 36.67 -11.79
N GLY A 24 -25.64 36.35 -11.58
CA GLY A 24 -25.21 35.03 -11.17
C GLY A 24 -25.00 35.05 -9.66
N THR A 25 -26.08 35.02 -8.86
CA THR A 25 -25.93 34.57 -7.48
C THR A 25 -25.51 33.11 -7.57
N ALA A 26 -24.21 32.87 -7.41
CA ALA A 26 -23.72 31.55 -7.07
C ALA A 26 -24.44 31.15 -5.78
N VAL A 27 -25.46 30.30 -5.90
CA VAL A 27 -26.02 29.62 -4.75
C VAL A 27 -24.88 28.74 -4.25
N GLU A 28 -24.24 29.14 -3.15
CA GLU A 28 -23.41 28.21 -2.40
C GLU A 28 -24.30 27.02 -2.07
N ALA A 29 -24.07 25.90 -2.75
CA ALA A 29 -24.48 24.61 -2.22
C ALA A 29 -23.66 24.44 -0.93
N HIS A 30 -24.18 24.98 0.18
CA HIS A 30 -23.61 24.81 1.49
C HIS A 30 -23.55 23.30 1.71
N SER A 31 -22.35 22.71 1.62
CA SER A 31 -22.18 21.27 1.75
C SER A 31 -22.92 20.78 3.00
N GLU A 32 -23.75 19.76 2.81
CA GLU A 32 -24.59 19.20 3.87
C GLU A 32 -23.74 18.43 4.91
N ILE A 33 -22.44 18.25 4.63
CA ILE A 33 -21.41 17.73 5.54
C ILE A 33 -20.45 18.85 5.94
N LYS A 34 -20.23 19.03 7.24
CA LYS A 34 -19.27 19.98 7.83
C LYS A 34 -17.90 19.37 8.02
N GLU A 35 -17.83 18.13 8.49
CA GLU A 35 -16.57 17.47 8.81
C GLU A 35 -16.69 15.96 8.62
N ILE A 36 -15.59 15.34 8.24
CA ILE A 36 -15.49 13.90 8.09
C ILE A 36 -14.14 13.40 8.60
N SER A 37 -14.16 12.30 9.35
CA SER A 37 -12.95 11.65 9.85
C SER A 37 -13.08 10.12 9.68
N PRO A 38 -12.17 9.45 8.96
CA PRO A 38 -11.05 10.03 8.23
C PRO A 38 -11.49 11.05 7.17
N GLY A 39 -10.65 12.06 6.98
CA GLY A 39 -10.84 13.15 6.03
C GLY A 39 -10.91 12.67 4.59
N MET A 40 -11.50 13.50 3.74
CA MET A 40 -11.57 13.21 2.31
C MET A 40 -10.17 13.08 1.70
N ASN A 41 -9.89 11.90 1.12
CA ASN A 41 -8.59 11.47 0.62
C ASN A 41 -7.47 11.45 1.67
N GLU A 42 -7.81 11.40 2.96
CA GLU A 42 -6.82 11.25 4.03
C GLU A 42 -6.10 9.91 3.90
N ILE A 43 -4.80 9.92 4.16
CA ILE A 43 -3.94 8.73 4.18
C ILE A 43 -3.54 8.48 5.63
N LEU A 44 -4.07 7.42 6.24
CA LEU A 44 -3.80 7.04 7.63
C LEU A 44 -2.64 6.04 7.71
N ASP A 45 -1.81 6.15 8.76
CA ASP A 45 -0.77 5.15 9.04
C ASP A 45 -1.36 3.80 9.50
N HIS A 46 -2.53 3.83 10.12
CA HIS A 46 -3.19 2.65 10.69
C HIS A 46 -4.70 2.69 10.46
N SER A 47 -5.36 1.54 10.55
CA SER A 47 -6.82 1.44 10.52
C SER A 47 -7.45 2.34 11.60
N PRO A 48 -8.43 3.19 11.25
CA PRO A 48 -9.17 3.95 12.24
C PRO A 48 -10.05 3.02 13.09
N GLU A 49 -10.31 3.40 14.34
CA GLU A 49 -11.26 2.69 15.22
C GLU A 49 -12.73 2.97 14.83
N ARG A 50 -12.98 4.13 14.22
CA ARG A 50 -14.31 4.59 13.83
C ARG A 50 -14.22 5.57 12.67
N ILE A 51 -15.32 5.69 11.94
CA ILE A 51 -15.54 6.76 10.96
C ILE A 51 -16.61 7.69 11.51
N SER A 52 -16.40 9.00 11.47
CA SER A 52 -17.36 10.00 11.94
C SER A 52 -17.69 11.02 10.88
N VAL A 53 -18.95 11.40 10.79
CA VAL A 53 -19.48 12.41 9.86
C VAL A 53 -20.29 13.42 10.66
N LEU A 54 -19.90 14.69 10.55
CA LEU A 54 -20.64 15.81 11.12
C LEU A 54 -21.42 16.50 10.00
N PHE A 55 -22.74 16.42 10.06
CA PHE A 55 -23.64 17.08 9.11
C PHE A 55 -23.84 18.56 9.46
N ALA A 56 -24.29 19.36 8.48
CA ALA A 56 -24.64 20.76 8.68
C ALA A 56 -25.87 20.90 9.58
N GLU A 57 -26.83 20.00 9.42
CA GLU A 57 -28.11 19.96 10.13
C GLU A 57 -28.35 18.57 10.74
N PRO A 58 -29.24 18.44 11.74
CA PRO A 58 -29.55 17.13 12.32
C PRO A 58 -30.11 16.17 11.26
N VAL A 59 -29.72 14.90 11.35
CA VAL A 59 -30.10 13.88 10.37
C VAL A 59 -30.67 12.63 11.04
N GLU A 60 -31.42 11.85 10.25
CA GLU A 60 -31.70 10.46 10.50
C GLU A 60 -30.86 9.58 9.56
N VAL A 61 -30.32 8.48 10.10
CA VAL A 61 -29.50 7.52 9.37
C VAL A 61 -29.96 6.10 9.70
N TYR A 62 -30.09 5.27 8.68
CA TYR A 62 -30.37 3.85 8.83
C TYR A 62 -29.06 3.06 8.68
N SER A 63 -28.79 2.07 9.52
CA SER A 63 -27.48 1.39 9.47
C SER A 63 -27.19 0.72 8.12
N GLU A 64 -28.22 0.28 7.39
CA GLU A 64 -28.11 -0.31 6.04
C GLU A 64 -27.87 0.72 4.94
N SER A 65 -27.93 2.02 5.26
CA SER A 65 -27.76 3.10 4.30
C SER A 65 -26.32 3.63 4.25
N ILE A 66 -25.40 3.00 4.99
CA ILE A 66 -23.97 3.31 4.97
C ILE A 66 -23.17 2.08 4.58
N ARG A 67 -22.29 2.24 3.59
CA ARG A 67 -21.52 1.15 3.00
C ARG A 67 -20.06 1.53 2.88
N LEU A 68 -19.18 0.71 3.47
CA LEU A 68 -17.74 0.80 3.28
C LEU A 68 -17.30 -0.29 2.29
N THR A 69 -16.56 0.10 1.26
CA THR A 69 -15.97 -0.82 0.28
C THR A 69 -14.47 -0.63 0.18
N ASN A 70 -13.74 -1.71 -0.11
CA ASN A 70 -12.30 -1.64 -0.40
C ASN A 70 -12.04 -1.38 -1.90
N SER A 71 -10.77 -1.31 -2.29
CA SER A 71 -10.32 -1.02 -3.67
C SER A 71 -10.81 -2.01 -4.73
N ILE A 72 -11.15 -3.25 -4.34
CA ILE A 72 -11.70 -4.28 -5.24
C ILE A 72 -13.25 -4.28 -5.24
N GLY A 73 -13.89 -3.32 -4.58
CA GLY A 73 -15.35 -3.18 -4.49
C GLY A 73 -16.03 -4.15 -3.52
N SER A 74 -15.26 -4.87 -2.69
CA SER A 74 -15.81 -5.77 -1.68
C SER A 74 -16.29 -5.00 -0.45
N ASN A 75 -17.41 -5.43 0.12
CA ASN A 75 -17.96 -4.85 1.34
C ASN A 75 -17.06 -5.14 2.53
N VAL A 76 -16.78 -4.09 3.30
CA VAL A 76 -16.04 -4.15 4.55
C VAL A 76 -17.04 -4.07 5.69
N ARG A 77 -16.90 -4.94 6.69
CA ARG A 77 -17.80 -4.96 7.83
C ARG A 77 -17.54 -3.74 8.72
N ILE A 78 -18.60 -2.99 9.00
CA ILE A 78 -18.62 -1.86 9.92
C ILE A 78 -19.78 -2.03 10.89
N GLY A 79 -19.64 -1.43 12.06
CA GLY A 79 -20.68 -1.44 13.09
C GLY A 79 -21.84 -0.53 12.72
N LYS A 80 -22.92 -0.66 13.48
CA LYS A 80 -24.13 0.17 13.30
C LYS A 80 -23.78 1.65 13.45
N ALA A 81 -24.33 2.47 12.55
CA ALA A 81 -24.28 3.92 12.68
C ALA A 81 -24.96 4.37 13.99
N VAL A 82 -24.27 5.22 14.74
CA VAL A 82 -24.73 5.80 16.01
C VAL A 82 -24.80 7.31 15.86
N ILE A 83 -25.97 7.89 16.10
CA ILE A 83 -26.15 9.33 16.21
C ILE A 83 -25.79 9.75 17.64
N ASP A 84 -24.97 10.79 17.78
CA ASP A 84 -24.61 11.31 19.09
C ASP A 84 -25.84 11.86 19.83
N PRO A 85 -26.05 11.51 21.12
CA PRO A 85 -27.25 11.92 21.85
C PRO A 85 -27.25 13.42 22.21
N THR A 86 -26.10 14.07 22.17
CA THR A 86 -25.92 15.50 22.50
C THR A 86 -25.84 16.39 21.26
N ASP A 87 -25.34 15.87 20.13
CA ASP A 87 -25.36 16.53 18.83
C ASP A 87 -25.89 15.59 17.73
N LYS A 88 -27.17 15.75 17.38
CA LYS A 88 -27.84 14.94 16.35
C LYS A 88 -27.28 15.11 14.94
N ARG A 89 -26.30 15.98 14.75
CA ARG A 89 -25.57 16.14 13.48
C ARG A 89 -24.38 15.20 13.39
N LEU A 90 -23.92 14.61 14.49
CA LEU A 90 -22.75 13.74 14.51
C LEU A 90 -23.18 12.28 14.40
N VAL A 91 -22.71 11.62 13.36
CA VAL A 91 -22.90 10.18 13.11
C VAL A 91 -21.56 9.48 13.20
N THR A 92 -21.48 8.40 13.97
CA THR A 92 -20.27 7.59 14.12
C THR A 92 -20.52 6.14 13.74
N LEU A 93 -19.56 5.54 13.03
CA LEU A 93 -19.56 4.16 12.56
C LEU A 93 -18.35 3.44 13.14
N PRO A 94 -18.51 2.50 14.08
CA PRO A 94 -17.39 1.69 14.58
C PRO A 94 -16.78 0.83 13.46
N VAL A 95 -15.46 0.74 13.41
CA VAL A 95 -14.76 -0.20 12.53
C VAL A 95 -14.57 -1.50 13.31
N GLU A 96 -15.35 -2.54 12.98
CA GLU A 96 -15.37 -3.79 13.76
C GLU A 96 -14.15 -4.69 13.52
N THR A 97 -13.50 -4.54 12.38
CA THR A 97 -12.33 -5.32 11.98
C THR A 97 -11.24 -4.40 11.45
N LEU A 98 -10.00 -4.64 11.86
CA LEU A 98 -8.84 -3.89 11.39
C LEU A 98 -8.82 -3.86 9.85
N LEU A 99 -8.76 -2.65 9.30
CA LEU A 99 -8.65 -2.44 7.86
C LEU A 99 -7.23 -2.76 7.41
N SER A 100 -7.09 -3.61 6.39
CA SER A 100 -5.83 -3.83 5.68
C SER A 100 -5.37 -2.58 4.93
N ASP A 101 -4.14 -2.59 4.46
CA ASP A 101 -3.61 -1.53 3.61
C ASP A 101 -4.42 -1.34 2.33
N GLY A 102 -4.48 -0.10 1.87
CA GLY A 102 -5.14 0.27 0.62
C GLY A 102 -6.32 1.22 0.80
N ARG A 103 -7.05 1.39 -0.30
CA ARG A 103 -8.07 2.42 -0.46
C ARG A 103 -9.45 1.92 -0.06
N TYR A 104 -10.18 2.79 0.62
CA TYR A 104 -11.55 2.56 1.03
C TYR A 104 -12.47 3.66 0.51
N THR A 105 -13.69 3.29 0.17
CA THR A 105 -14.76 4.22 -0.22
C THR A 105 -15.93 4.05 0.74
N LEU A 106 -16.34 5.14 1.38
CA LEU A 106 -17.56 5.19 2.16
C LEU A 106 -18.66 5.87 1.33
N GLU A 107 -19.79 5.20 1.22
CA GLU A 107 -21.03 5.70 0.64
C GLU A 107 -22.05 5.85 1.77
N ILE A 108 -22.62 7.04 1.91
CA ILE A 108 -23.60 7.36 2.95
C ILE A 108 -24.88 7.87 2.30
N PHE A 109 -26.00 7.37 2.81
CA PHE A 109 -27.32 7.95 2.62
C PHE A 109 -27.92 8.35 3.97
N ALA A 110 -28.26 9.64 4.11
CA ALA A 110 -28.90 10.21 5.29
C ALA A 110 -30.11 11.07 4.88
N ILE A 111 -31.00 11.36 5.82
CA ILE A 111 -32.16 12.22 5.60
C ILE A 111 -32.11 13.36 6.62
N ALA A 112 -32.04 14.61 6.15
CA ALA A 112 -32.13 15.78 7.01
C ALA A 112 -33.53 15.89 7.64
N MET A 113 -33.65 16.57 8.78
CA MET A 113 -34.94 16.70 9.48
C MET A 113 -36.05 17.39 8.66
N ASP A 114 -35.69 18.19 7.66
CA ASP A 114 -36.63 18.83 6.75
C ASP A 114 -37.06 17.93 5.57
N GLY A 115 -36.49 16.72 5.48
CA GLY A 115 -36.79 15.71 4.48
C GLY A 115 -35.82 15.66 3.29
N HIS A 116 -34.79 16.51 3.23
CA HIS A 116 -33.81 16.43 2.15
C HIS A 116 -32.95 15.17 2.25
N GLU A 117 -32.75 14.51 1.11
CA GLU A 117 -31.91 13.33 0.98
C GLU A 117 -30.44 13.72 0.76
N ILE A 118 -29.57 13.24 1.64
CA ILE A 118 -28.12 13.45 1.58
C ILE A 118 -27.48 12.17 1.05
N LYS A 119 -26.81 12.24 -0.11
CA LYS A 119 -26.08 11.12 -0.72
C LYS A 119 -24.64 11.53 -0.96
N GLU A 120 -23.74 10.97 -0.17
CA GLU A 120 -22.34 11.37 -0.17
C GLU A 120 -21.40 10.18 -0.33
N ARG A 121 -20.29 10.42 -1.03
CA ARG A 121 -19.28 9.42 -1.32
C ARG A 121 -17.89 10.01 -1.18
N PHE A 122 -17.08 9.44 -0.31
CA PHE A 122 -15.71 9.87 -0.11
C PHE A 122 -14.76 8.69 0.08
N GLN A 123 -13.47 8.98 0.02
CA GLN A 123 -12.41 7.98 0.07
C GLN A 123 -11.40 8.33 1.16
N PHE A 124 -10.77 7.31 1.72
CA PHE A 124 -9.56 7.42 2.52
C PHE A 124 -8.67 6.21 2.22
N GLU A 125 -7.40 6.27 2.63
CA GLU A 125 -6.42 5.22 2.37
C GLU A 125 -5.69 4.85 3.65
N ILE A 126 -5.50 3.55 3.87
CA ILE A 126 -4.58 3.04 4.90
C ILE A 126 -3.24 2.82 4.20
N LYS A 127 -2.17 3.45 4.69
CA LYS A 127 -0.83 3.28 4.13
C LYS A 127 -0.51 1.80 4.07
N LYS A 128 0.10 1.41 2.96
CA LYS A 128 0.89 0.18 2.95
C LYS A 128 1.97 0.34 4.00
N GLU A 129 2.10 -0.64 4.88
CA GLU A 129 3.21 -0.69 5.82
C GLU A 129 4.50 -0.74 5.01
N GLN A 130 5.12 0.42 4.82
CA GLN A 130 6.45 0.52 4.23
C GLN A 130 7.42 0.13 5.34
N ILE A 131 7.79 -1.15 5.39
CA ILE A 131 8.96 -1.56 6.16
C ILE A 131 10.09 -0.64 5.70
N SER A 132 10.69 0.11 6.64
CA SER A 132 11.76 1.03 6.27
C SER A 132 12.84 0.25 5.52
N GLU A 133 13.49 0.84 4.53
CA GLU A 133 14.54 0.13 3.80
C GLU A 133 15.60 -0.42 4.78
N LEU A 134 15.90 0.33 5.85
CA LEU A 134 16.81 -0.11 6.89
C LEU A 134 16.32 -1.39 7.59
N ASP A 135 15.05 -1.44 7.98
CA ASP A 135 14.46 -2.60 8.65
C ASP A 135 14.38 -3.80 7.70
N TYR A 136 14.08 -3.57 6.42
CA TYR A 136 14.11 -4.60 5.38
C TYR A 136 15.49 -5.27 5.32
N TRP A 137 16.55 -4.49 5.14
CA TRP A 137 17.92 -5.03 5.03
C TRP A 137 18.46 -5.61 6.33
N ARG A 138 18.00 -5.10 7.48
CA ARG A 138 18.31 -5.69 8.79
C ARG A 138 17.72 -7.10 8.91
N ASN A 139 16.47 -7.28 8.47
CA ASN A 139 15.73 -8.52 8.62
C ASN A 139 15.92 -9.52 7.46
N LEU A 140 16.42 -9.08 6.30
CA LEU A 140 16.78 -9.96 5.18
C LEU A 140 17.88 -10.94 5.60
N THR A 141 17.61 -12.24 5.61
CA THR A 141 18.57 -13.25 6.10
C THR A 141 18.59 -14.49 5.21
N LEU A 142 19.69 -15.23 5.26
CA LEU A 142 19.70 -16.64 4.85
C LEU A 142 19.02 -17.42 5.99
N VAL A 143 17.81 -17.88 5.75
CA VAL A 143 16.97 -18.60 6.72
C VAL A 143 17.51 -20.01 6.95
N GLN A 144 17.92 -20.67 5.85
CA GLN A 144 18.39 -22.04 5.88
C GLN A 144 19.36 -22.29 4.73
N SER A 145 20.27 -23.23 4.92
CA SER A 145 21.05 -23.85 3.85
C SER A 145 21.00 -25.38 3.96
N ALA A 146 21.25 -26.06 2.84
CA ALA A 146 21.50 -27.50 2.80
C ALA A 146 22.71 -27.77 1.89
N PRO A 147 23.84 -28.30 2.41
CA PRO A 147 24.12 -28.58 3.82
C PRO A 147 24.00 -27.34 4.72
N ALA A 148 23.67 -27.56 5.99
CA ALA A 148 23.55 -26.50 6.99
C ALA A 148 24.93 -25.90 7.33
N ASP A 149 24.95 -24.69 7.87
CA ASP A 149 26.17 -24.07 8.38
C ASP A 149 26.84 -24.93 9.46
N GLY A 150 28.11 -25.26 9.24
CA GLY A 150 28.92 -26.14 10.07
C GLY A 150 28.63 -27.63 9.88
N GLU A 151 27.75 -28.02 8.95
CA GLU A 151 27.42 -29.43 8.73
C GLU A 151 28.62 -30.23 8.22
N ILE A 152 28.81 -31.41 8.80
CA ILE A 152 29.79 -32.40 8.35
C ILE A 152 29.06 -33.45 7.52
N VAL A 153 29.22 -33.36 6.21
CA VAL A 153 28.63 -34.33 5.27
C VAL A 153 29.61 -35.47 5.02
N PRO A 154 29.18 -36.74 5.08
CA PRO A 154 30.07 -37.90 4.93
C PRO A 154 30.63 -38.07 3.51
N THR A 155 30.00 -37.43 2.53
CA THR A 155 30.41 -37.41 1.12
C THR A 155 30.12 -36.03 0.54
N SER A 156 30.86 -35.63 -0.49
CA SER A 156 30.57 -34.40 -1.25
C SER A 156 29.08 -34.34 -1.60
N PRO A 157 28.40 -33.21 -1.30
CA PRO A 157 27.06 -33.00 -1.80
C PRO A 157 27.11 -32.87 -3.32
N ASN A 158 25.97 -33.11 -3.97
CA ASN A 158 25.81 -32.85 -5.41
C ASN A 158 25.28 -31.44 -5.68
N LYS A 159 24.65 -30.82 -4.68
CA LYS A 159 24.08 -29.47 -4.75
C LYS A 159 24.17 -28.78 -3.41
N ILE A 160 24.08 -27.45 -3.44
CA ILE A 160 23.89 -26.60 -2.26
C ILE A 160 22.58 -25.84 -2.45
N GLU A 161 21.74 -25.83 -1.43
CA GLU A 161 20.46 -25.14 -1.42
C GLU A 161 20.47 -24.01 -0.40
N LEU A 162 19.90 -22.86 -0.76
CA LEU A 162 19.82 -21.65 0.05
C LEU A 162 18.37 -21.14 0.08
N TRP A 163 17.84 -20.88 1.27
CA TRP A 163 16.53 -20.24 1.46
C TRP A 163 16.71 -18.88 2.10
N PHE A 164 16.29 -17.83 1.41
CA PHE A 164 16.30 -16.46 1.94
C PHE A 164 14.95 -16.09 2.56
N SER A 165 14.94 -15.07 3.42
CA SER A 165 13.72 -14.62 4.10
C SER A 165 12.76 -13.81 3.20
N ASP A 166 13.16 -13.51 1.97
CA ASP A 166 12.38 -12.79 0.97
C ASP A 166 12.87 -13.17 -0.43
N GLU A 167 12.08 -12.82 -1.45
CA GLU A 167 12.47 -12.94 -2.85
C GLU A 167 13.56 -11.91 -3.18
N ILE A 168 14.77 -12.41 -3.46
CA ILE A 168 15.99 -11.62 -3.63
C ILE A 168 16.87 -12.21 -4.72
N GLU A 169 17.58 -11.38 -5.49
CA GLU A 169 18.53 -11.83 -6.53
C GLU A 169 19.82 -12.34 -5.87
N LEU A 170 20.19 -13.61 -6.10
CA LEU A 170 21.53 -14.12 -5.78
C LEU A 170 22.49 -13.71 -6.90
N GLU A 171 23.32 -12.70 -6.63
CA GLU A 171 24.24 -12.14 -7.61
C GLU A 171 25.58 -12.88 -7.64
N VAL A 172 26.08 -13.31 -6.47
CA VAL A 172 27.33 -14.09 -6.37
C VAL A 172 27.12 -15.27 -5.44
N PHE A 173 27.63 -16.43 -5.89
CA PHE A 173 27.83 -17.60 -5.07
C PHE A 173 29.22 -18.16 -5.33
N ALA A 174 29.99 -18.42 -4.28
CA ALA A 174 31.33 -18.96 -4.38
C ALA A 174 31.62 -19.94 -3.25
N ILE A 175 32.38 -20.98 -3.56
CA ILE A 175 32.85 -21.97 -2.60
C ILE A 175 34.38 -21.91 -2.62
N TYR A 176 34.99 -21.72 -1.46
CA TYR A 176 36.44 -21.73 -1.29
C TYR A 176 36.85 -22.94 -0.45
N ASP A 177 37.93 -23.61 -0.83
CA ASP A 177 38.56 -24.63 0.00
C ASP A 177 39.44 -24.01 1.10
N ASP A 178 40.02 -24.87 1.95
CA ASP A 178 40.95 -24.49 3.02
C ASP A 178 42.19 -23.69 2.52
N ASN A 179 42.52 -23.74 1.23
CA ASN A 179 43.62 -23.00 0.60
C ASN A 179 43.14 -21.70 -0.09
N GLN A 180 41.89 -21.29 0.14
CA GLN A 180 41.25 -20.16 -0.56
C GLN A 180 41.16 -20.34 -2.09
N SER A 181 41.21 -21.58 -2.57
CA SER A 181 41.01 -21.88 -3.99
C SER A 181 39.52 -22.08 -4.27
N LEU A 182 39.05 -21.52 -5.38
CA LEU A 182 37.65 -21.65 -5.81
C LEU A 182 37.34 -23.10 -6.20
N ALA A 183 36.33 -23.68 -5.55
CA ALA A 183 35.73 -24.92 -6.00
C ALA A 183 34.78 -24.65 -7.19
N PRO A 184 34.76 -25.53 -8.20
CA PRO A 184 33.88 -25.37 -9.35
C PRO A 184 32.42 -25.61 -8.96
N ILE A 185 31.56 -24.67 -9.36
CA ILE A 185 30.11 -24.77 -9.25
C ILE A 185 29.51 -24.96 -10.65
N GLY A 186 28.36 -25.63 -10.70
CA GLY A 186 27.58 -25.83 -11.91
C GLY A 186 26.49 -24.77 -12.07
N GLU A 187 25.38 -25.19 -12.67
CA GLU A 187 24.22 -24.32 -12.87
C GLU A 187 23.57 -23.90 -11.54
N THR A 188 23.10 -22.66 -11.51
CA THR A 188 22.31 -22.10 -10.42
C THR A 188 20.89 -21.87 -10.91
N TYR A 189 19.90 -22.30 -10.12
CA TYR A 189 18.49 -22.16 -10.46
C TYR A 189 17.67 -21.72 -9.26
N VAL A 190 16.59 -20.99 -9.55
CA VAL A 190 15.57 -20.62 -8.57
C VAL A 190 14.45 -21.65 -8.62
N ASN A 191 13.96 -22.09 -7.46
CA ASN A 191 12.86 -23.02 -7.39
C ASN A 191 11.56 -22.35 -7.91
N PRO A 192 10.88 -22.91 -8.93
CA PRO A 192 9.69 -22.28 -9.51
C PRO A 192 8.48 -22.24 -8.56
N ALA A 193 8.47 -23.08 -7.51
CA ALA A 193 7.43 -23.08 -6.48
C ALA A 193 7.77 -22.15 -5.29
N ASP A 194 9.01 -21.67 -5.21
CA ASP A 194 9.52 -20.84 -4.12
C ASP A 194 10.67 -19.95 -4.62
N ALA A 195 10.35 -18.69 -4.95
CA ALA A 195 11.32 -17.74 -5.49
C ALA A 195 12.40 -17.28 -4.49
N SER A 196 12.28 -17.65 -3.21
CA SER A 196 13.29 -17.39 -2.18
C SER A 196 14.32 -18.53 -2.06
N HIS A 197 14.11 -19.64 -2.79
CA HIS A 197 14.92 -20.85 -2.72
C HIS A 197 15.81 -21.00 -3.96
N TYR A 198 17.11 -20.91 -3.73
CA TYR A 198 18.15 -21.15 -4.71
C TYR A 198 18.75 -22.54 -4.58
N ILE A 199 19.04 -23.14 -5.72
CA ILE A 199 19.71 -24.43 -5.79
C ILE A 199 20.91 -24.29 -6.73
N ILE A 200 22.07 -24.68 -6.24
CA ILE A 200 23.36 -24.57 -6.92
C ILE A 200 23.91 -25.98 -7.10
N GLU A 201 24.04 -26.45 -8.33
CA GLU A 201 24.64 -27.75 -8.63
C GLU A 201 26.17 -27.71 -8.45
N LEU A 202 26.76 -28.85 -8.12
CA LEU A 202 28.20 -29.05 -8.07
C LEU A 202 28.64 -30.01 -9.19
N ASP A 203 29.21 -29.44 -10.25
CA ASP A 203 29.70 -30.21 -11.41
C ASP A 203 30.85 -31.16 -11.07
N LYS A 204 31.55 -30.90 -9.96
CA LYS A 204 32.62 -31.76 -9.46
C LYS A 204 32.46 -32.02 -7.97
N LYS A 205 32.85 -33.23 -7.58
CA LYS A 205 32.91 -33.60 -6.16
C LYS A 205 33.94 -32.73 -5.45
N LEU A 206 33.53 -32.20 -4.31
CA LEU A 206 34.40 -31.58 -3.34
C LEU A 206 35.34 -32.65 -2.76
N SER A 207 36.62 -32.29 -2.65
CA SER A 207 37.59 -33.11 -1.94
C SER A 207 37.28 -33.13 -0.44
N LYS A 208 37.92 -34.01 0.31
CA LYS A 208 37.83 -34.00 1.76
C LYS A 208 38.46 -32.70 2.30
N GLY A 209 37.72 -31.95 3.11
CA GLY A 209 38.19 -30.66 3.63
C GLY A 209 37.06 -29.80 4.18
N THR A 210 37.42 -28.63 4.69
CA THR A 210 36.46 -27.59 5.04
C THR A 210 36.30 -26.64 3.85
N TYR A 211 35.09 -26.15 3.66
CA TYR A 211 34.75 -25.22 2.61
C TYR A 211 34.03 -24.02 3.20
N GLU A 212 34.42 -22.84 2.72
CA GLU A 212 33.76 -21.57 3.00
C GLU A 212 32.84 -21.21 1.84
N ILE A 213 31.56 -21.02 2.14
CA ILE A 213 30.53 -20.67 1.16
C ILE A 213 30.23 -19.19 1.34
N ASN A 214 30.48 -18.43 0.30
CA ASN A 214 30.21 -17.00 0.23
C ASN A 214 29.00 -16.78 -0.68
N TRP A 215 28.04 -15.99 -0.21
CA TRP A 215 26.91 -15.56 -1.01
C TRP A 215 26.76 -14.03 -0.96
N TYR A 216 26.26 -13.47 -2.05
CA TYR A 216 25.98 -12.05 -2.21
C TYR A 216 24.63 -11.90 -2.90
N VAL A 217 23.71 -11.20 -2.25
CA VAL A 217 22.37 -10.93 -2.77
C VAL A 217 22.16 -9.44 -2.99
N ARG A 218 21.32 -9.10 -3.98
CA ARG A 218 21.06 -7.71 -4.37
C ARG A 218 19.56 -7.46 -4.58
N LYS A 219 19.14 -6.23 -4.27
CA LYS A 219 17.86 -5.64 -4.68
C LYS A 219 18.09 -4.16 -4.94
N ASP A 220 17.70 -3.72 -6.13
CA ASP A 220 17.94 -2.35 -6.58
C ASP A 220 19.41 -1.95 -6.44
N ASN A 221 19.73 -0.95 -5.61
CA ASN A 221 21.08 -0.42 -5.41
C ASN A 221 21.71 -0.83 -4.07
N LYS A 222 21.15 -1.83 -3.39
CA LYS A 222 21.63 -2.33 -2.10
C LYS A 222 21.88 -3.83 -2.16
N SER A 223 22.78 -4.28 -1.30
CA SER A 223 23.21 -5.67 -1.27
C SER A 223 23.51 -6.12 0.15
N LYS A 224 23.51 -7.44 0.31
CA LYS A 224 23.89 -8.11 1.55
C LYS A 224 24.70 -9.35 1.19
N ASN A 225 25.71 -9.65 1.99
CA ASN A 225 26.49 -10.84 1.84
C ASN A 225 26.52 -11.63 3.15
N GLY A 226 26.93 -12.87 3.05
CA GLY A 226 27.20 -13.70 4.21
C GLY A 226 28.05 -14.90 3.85
N ILE A 227 28.44 -15.59 4.92
CA ILE A 227 29.35 -16.73 4.86
C ILE A 227 28.77 -17.83 5.73
N PHE A 228 28.90 -19.07 5.29
CA PHE A 228 28.73 -20.24 6.12
C PHE A 228 29.76 -21.31 5.73
N TYR A 229 29.92 -22.33 6.57
CA TYR A 229 30.93 -23.36 6.37
C TYR A 229 30.28 -24.73 6.19
N LEU A 230 30.94 -25.62 5.44
CA LEU A 230 30.62 -27.04 5.44
C LEU A 230 31.90 -27.86 5.45
N ARG A 231 31.82 -29.10 5.94
CA ARG A 231 32.93 -30.06 5.86
C ARG A 231 32.53 -31.27 5.04
N SER A 232 33.31 -31.54 3.99
CA SER A 232 33.16 -32.74 3.15
C SER A 232 34.07 -33.87 3.67
N GLY A 233 33.48 -35.05 3.88
CA GLY A 233 34.08 -36.24 4.53
C GLY A 233 35.07 -37.05 3.69
#